data_AF-A0A9W7AD96-F1
#
_entry.id   AF-A0A9W7AD96-F1
#
_cell.length_a   1.000
_cell.length_b   1.000
_cell.length_c   1.000
_cell.angle_alpha   90.00
_cell.angle_beta   90.00
_cell.angle_gamma   90.00
#
_symmetry.space_group_name_H-M   'P 1'
#
loop_
_entity.id
_entity.type
_entity.pdbx_description
1 polymer ?
#
loop_
_entity_poly.entity_id
_entity_poly.type
_entity_poly.pdbx_seq_one_letter_code
_entity_poly.pdbx_strand_id
1 'polypeptide(L)'
;ELKEEYGYFVSKNGYVKFYEKEVLEDIFQGVRRGGRYVDEIGGVKVVGVRDLTTGYDSTAEDLKSKLPKDGGTQFVTFTMENGGVVSLRTSGTKPKLKYYVEVAGKSEEIFI
;
A
#
# COMPACT_ATOMS: atom_id res chain seq x y z
N GLU A 1 -2.53 -14.43 -24.90
CA GLU A 1 -1.07 -14.41 -25.11
C GLU A 1 -0.30 -14.01 -23.85
N LEU A 2 0.00 -12.74 -23.55
CA LEU A 2 0.85 -12.39 -22.38
C LEU A 2 0.29 -12.81 -21.01
N LYS A 3 -1.03 -12.74 -20.81
CA LYS A 3 -1.68 -13.22 -19.57
C LYS A 3 -1.54 -14.73 -19.37
N GLU A 4 -1.48 -15.49 -20.46
CA GLU A 4 -1.34 -16.94 -20.44
C GLU A 4 0.12 -17.35 -20.19
N GLU A 5 1.08 -16.55 -20.67
CA GLU A 5 2.52 -16.79 -20.50
C GLU A 5 3.03 -16.36 -19.11
N TYR A 6 2.58 -15.20 -18.60
CA TYR A 6 3.13 -14.58 -17.39
C TYR A 6 2.15 -14.53 -16.20
N GLY A 7 0.90 -14.98 -16.40
CA GLY A 7 -0.16 -14.92 -15.40
C GLY A 7 -1.06 -13.69 -15.51
N TYR A 8 -2.14 -13.71 -14.73
CA TYR A 8 -3.16 -12.66 -14.73
C TYR A 8 -2.84 -11.65 -13.64
N PHE A 9 -2.84 -10.36 -14.00
CA PHE A 9 -2.65 -9.26 -13.06
C PHE A 9 -3.87 -8.36 -13.13
N VAL A 10 -4.55 -8.20 -12.00
CA VAL A 10 -5.66 -7.27 -11.86
C VAL A 10 -5.18 -6.10 -11.01
N SER A 11 -5.46 -4.89 -11.47
CA SER A 11 -5.17 -3.68 -10.71
C SER A 11 -6.40 -2.78 -10.62
N LYS A 12 -6.60 -2.17 -9.44
CA LYS A 12 -7.62 -1.16 -9.19
C LYS A 12 -6.96 0.03 -8.53
N ASN A 13 -6.81 1.08 -9.31
CA ASN A 13 -6.03 2.26 -8.94
C ASN A 13 -6.93 3.49 -8.97
N GLY A 14 -6.70 4.42 -8.07
CA GLY A 14 -7.48 5.64 -8.02
C GLY A 14 -6.89 6.68 -7.10
N TYR A 15 -7.67 7.74 -6.90
CA TYR A 15 -7.28 8.79 -5.99
C TYR A 15 -8.50 9.47 -5.38
N VAL A 16 -8.32 9.99 -4.17
CA VAL A 16 -9.26 10.88 -3.49
C VAL A 16 -8.58 12.23 -3.35
N LYS A 17 -9.31 13.30 -3.71
CA LYS A 17 -8.83 14.68 -3.56
C LYS A 17 -9.19 15.16 -2.17
N PHE A 18 -8.26 15.86 -1.55
CA PHE A 18 -8.47 16.59 -0.30
C PHE A 18 -8.18 18.07 -0.55
N TYR A 19 -8.67 18.94 0.31
CA TYR A 19 -8.41 20.37 0.22
C TYR A 19 -7.38 20.79 1.28
N GLU A 20 -7.35 20.10 2.40
CA GLU A 20 -6.48 20.32 3.55
C GLU A 20 -5.39 19.25 3.63
N LYS A 21 -4.16 19.67 3.96
CA LYS A 21 -3.01 18.74 4.09
C LYS A 21 -3.08 17.97 5.41
N GLU A 22 -3.61 18.62 6.44
CA GLU A 22 -3.76 18.12 7.80
C GLU A 22 -4.64 16.86 7.81
N VAL A 23 -5.71 16.85 7.01
CA VAL A 23 -6.58 15.67 6.86
C VAL A 23 -5.81 14.47 6.29
N LEU A 24 -4.90 14.68 5.34
CA LEU A 24 -4.06 13.61 4.82
C LEU A 24 -3.08 13.10 5.89
N GLU A 25 -2.50 14.00 6.69
CA GLU A 25 -1.61 13.62 7.78
C GLU A 25 -2.36 12.78 8.83
N ASP A 26 -3.57 13.20 9.22
CA ASP A 26 -4.44 12.48 10.16
C ASP A 26 -4.82 11.09 9.64
N ILE A 27 -5.18 10.98 8.36
CA ILE A 27 -5.49 9.68 7.72
C ILE A 27 -4.28 8.74 7.84
N PHE A 28 -3.08 9.22 7.50
CA PHE A 28 -1.89 8.37 7.53
C PHE A 28 -1.40 8.07 8.96
N GLN A 29 -1.62 8.96 9.93
CA GLN A 29 -1.45 8.64 11.34
C GLN A 29 -2.43 7.53 11.77
N GLY A 30 -3.68 7.63 11.33
CA GLY A 30 -4.71 6.61 11.53
C GLY A 30 -4.34 5.26 10.91
N VAL A 31 -3.78 5.24 9.70
CA VAL A 31 -3.27 4.02 9.05
C VAL A 31 -2.15 3.36 9.87
N ARG A 32 -1.25 4.17 10.45
CA ARG A 32 -0.13 3.67 11.25
C ARG A 32 -0.53 3.15 12.62
N ARG A 33 -1.60 3.70 13.23
CA ARG A 33 -2.07 3.34 14.59
C ARG A 33 -0.93 3.22 15.62
N GLY A 34 0.01 4.16 15.60
CA GLY A 34 1.19 4.14 16.48
C GLY A 34 2.18 2.99 16.20
N GLY A 35 2.28 2.53 14.94
CA GLY A 35 3.13 1.41 14.52
C GLY A 35 2.43 0.05 14.53
N ARG A 36 1.12 0.00 14.81
CA ARG A 36 0.30 -1.22 14.79
C ARG A 36 -0.63 -1.23 13.59
N TYR A 37 -0.06 -1.52 12.44
CA TYR A 37 -0.82 -1.63 11.18
C TYR A 37 -1.92 -2.70 11.27
N VAL A 38 -2.88 -2.65 10.34
CA VAL A 38 -3.97 -3.63 10.28
C VAL A 38 -3.45 -5.01 9.91
N ASP A 39 -4.03 -6.05 10.50
CA ASP A 39 -3.68 -7.46 10.25
C ASP A 39 -4.43 -8.06 9.04
N GLU A 40 -5.44 -7.37 8.53
CA GLU A 40 -6.31 -7.82 7.45
C GLU A 40 -6.82 -6.64 6.62
N ILE A 41 -6.93 -6.83 5.31
CA ILE A 41 -7.58 -5.89 4.38
C ILE A 41 -8.52 -6.71 3.49
N GLY A 42 -9.81 -6.34 3.48
CA GLY A 42 -10.80 -7.00 2.61
C GLY A 42 -11.01 -8.49 2.88
N GLY A 43 -10.84 -8.96 4.12
CA GLY A 43 -10.96 -10.39 4.46
C GLY A 43 -9.70 -11.21 4.23
N VAL A 44 -8.59 -10.58 3.82
CA VAL A 44 -7.32 -11.27 3.52
C VAL A 44 -6.20 -10.74 4.41
N LYS A 45 -5.43 -11.65 4.99
CA LYS A 45 -4.38 -11.32 5.97
C LYS A 45 -3.27 -10.47 5.36
N VAL A 46 -2.81 -9.48 6.11
CA VAL A 46 -1.58 -8.72 5.84
C VAL A 46 -0.38 -9.51 6.35
N VAL A 47 0.59 -9.78 5.48
CA VAL A 47 1.82 -10.51 5.79
C VAL A 47 3.07 -9.64 5.71
N GLY A 48 2.96 -8.44 5.16
CA GLY A 48 4.05 -7.48 5.09
C GLY A 48 3.54 -6.05 5.09
N VAL A 49 4.27 -5.16 5.76
CA VAL A 49 4.02 -3.73 5.75
C VAL A 49 5.35 -3.00 5.53
N ARG A 50 5.36 -2.10 4.56
CA ARG A 50 6.46 -1.17 4.33
C ARG A 50 5.95 0.26 4.38
N ASP A 51 6.61 1.10 5.16
CA ASP A 51 6.28 2.51 5.32
C ASP A 51 7.51 3.35 5.05
N LEU A 52 7.59 3.90 3.84
CA LEU A 52 8.73 4.71 3.43
C LEU A 52 8.75 6.10 4.05
N THR A 53 7.65 6.52 4.68
CA THR A 53 7.64 7.78 5.44
C THR A 53 8.42 7.65 6.72
N THR A 54 8.30 6.51 7.41
CA THR A 54 9.00 6.25 8.67
C THR A 54 10.33 5.51 8.46
N GLY A 55 10.44 4.79 7.34
CA GLY A 55 11.54 3.86 7.04
C GLY A 55 11.30 2.46 7.61
N TYR A 56 10.07 2.12 7.99
CA TYR A 56 9.72 0.82 8.56
C TYR A 56 9.48 -0.24 7.47
N ASP A 57 9.91 -1.47 7.73
CA ASP A 57 9.61 -2.63 6.88
C ASP A 57 9.49 -3.89 7.73
N SER A 58 8.28 -4.43 7.87
CA SER A 58 8.01 -5.59 8.71
C SER A 58 8.63 -6.89 8.18
N THR A 59 9.06 -6.92 6.91
CA THR A 59 9.67 -8.10 6.29
C THR A 59 11.20 -8.06 6.36
N ALA A 60 11.79 -7.00 6.90
CA ALA A 60 13.22 -6.88 7.13
C ALA A 60 13.58 -7.34 8.55
N GLU A 61 14.72 -8.03 8.70
CA GLU A 61 15.17 -8.56 10.00
C GLU A 61 15.33 -7.47 11.08
N ASP A 62 15.78 -6.27 10.70
CA ASP A 62 15.97 -5.14 11.59
C ASP A 62 14.77 -4.17 11.61
N LEU A 63 13.67 -4.54 10.97
CA LEU A 63 12.45 -3.75 10.78
C LEU A 63 12.65 -2.44 10.00
N LYS A 64 13.74 -2.31 9.24
CA LYS A 64 14.04 -1.11 8.44
C LYS A 64 13.95 -1.38 6.96
N SER A 65 13.36 -0.42 6.24
CA SER A 65 13.31 -0.46 4.79
C SER A 65 14.70 -0.27 4.18
N LYS A 66 15.02 -1.10 3.19
CA LYS A 66 16.21 -0.92 2.34
C LYS A 66 16.03 0.20 1.32
N LEU A 67 14.79 0.63 1.08
CA LEU A 67 14.48 1.75 0.20
C LEU A 67 14.65 3.08 0.94
N PRO A 68 14.95 4.19 0.23
CA PRO A 68 15.10 5.49 0.85
C PRO A 68 13.84 5.90 1.62
N LYS A 69 14.03 6.29 2.88
CA LYS A 69 13.00 6.97 3.66
C LYS A 69 12.77 8.36 3.09
N ASP A 70 11.51 8.74 2.91
CA ASP A 70 11.09 10.09 2.58
C ASP A 70 10.03 10.57 3.57
N GLY A 71 10.47 11.31 4.60
CA GLY A 71 9.56 11.90 5.59
C GLY A 71 8.67 13.02 5.03
N GLY A 72 8.97 13.53 3.83
CA GLY A 72 8.16 14.56 3.16
C GLY A 72 6.96 13.99 2.41
N THR A 73 6.95 12.68 2.14
CA THR A 73 5.89 11.99 1.39
C THR A 73 5.28 10.87 2.22
N GLN A 74 3.96 10.77 2.22
CA GLN A 74 3.27 9.64 2.82
C GLN A 74 3.28 8.48 1.83
N PHE A 75 3.84 7.32 2.20
CA PHE A 75 3.83 6.13 1.35
C PHE A 75 3.89 4.85 2.18
N VAL A 76 2.77 4.14 2.23
CA VAL A 76 2.60 2.86 2.93
C VAL A 76 2.18 1.78 1.94
N THR A 77 2.81 0.62 2.00
CA THR A 77 2.51 -0.56 1.19
C THR A 77 2.22 -1.75 2.10
N PHE A 78 1.13 -2.44 1.81
CA PHE A 78 0.72 -3.69 2.44
C PHE A 78 0.90 -4.82 1.44
N THR A 79 1.48 -5.92 1.89
CA THR A 79 1.55 -7.19 1.17
C THR A 79 0.63 -8.17 1.87
N MET A 80 -0.26 -8.78 1.10
CA MET A 80 -1.33 -9.67 1.56
C MET A 80 -0.96 -11.13 1.29
N GLU A 81 -1.49 -12.06 2.08
CA GLU A 81 -1.14 -13.49 2.00
C GLU A 81 -1.48 -14.14 0.65
N ASN A 82 -2.50 -13.62 -0.05
CA ASN A 82 -2.88 -14.07 -1.39
C ASN A 82 -1.99 -13.51 -2.50
N GLY A 83 -0.89 -12.81 -2.15
CA GLY A 83 -0.02 -12.12 -3.10
C GLY A 83 -0.51 -10.75 -3.53
N GLY A 84 -1.64 -10.27 -2.99
CA GLY A 84 -2.14 -8.92 -3.21
C GLY A 84 -1.22 -7.85 -2.60
N VAL A 85 -1.19 -6.69 -3.23
CA VAL A 85 -0.42 -5.53 -2.79
C VAL A 85 -1.33 -4.31 -2.79
N VAL A 86 -1.40 -3.62 -1.66
CA VAL A 86 -2.14 -2.36 -1.51
C VAL A 86 -1.15 -1.26 -1.15
N SER A 87 -1.09 -0.21 -1.95
CA SER A 87 -0.23 0.95 -1.70
C SER A 87 -1.03 2.24 -1.58
N LEU A 88 -0.78 2.98 -0.51
CA LEU A 88 -1.34 4.29 -0.23
C LEU A 88 -0.22 5.33 -0.30
N ARG A 89 -0.42 6.41 -1.08
CA ARG A 89 0.57 7.49 -1.14
C ARG A 89 -0.02 8.88 -1.34
N THR A 90 0.67 9.90 -0.84
CA THR A 90 0.35 11.29 -1.20
C THR A 90 0.91 11.68 -2.58
N SER A 91 0.36 12.74 -3.16
CA SER A 91 0.86 13.39 -4.37
C SER A 91 1.63 14.65 -4.00
N GLY A 92 2.83 14.85 -4.58
CA GLY A 92 3.70 15.99 -4.25
C GLY A 92 3.21 17.36 -4.73
N THR A 93 2.26 17.43 -5.67
CA THR A 93 1.84 18.71 -6.29
C THR A 93 0.44 19.21 -5.88
N LYS A 94 -0.46 18.31 -5.45
CA LYS A 94 -1.81 18.64 -4.99
C LYS A 94 -2.19 17.66 -3.88
N PRO A 95 -2.90 18.09 -2.82
CA PRO A 95 -3.36 17.20 -1.74
C PRO A 95 -4.29 16.12 -2.31
N LYS A 96 -3.71 14.94 -2.57
CA LYS A 96 -4.39 13.76 -3.09
C LYS A 96 -3.83 12.54 -2.41
N LEU A 97 -4.71 11.67 -1.95
CA LEU A 97 -4.39 10.29 -1.60
C LEU A 97 -4.55 9.44 -2.86
N LYS A 98 -3.48 8.83 -3.33
CA LYS A 98 -3.55 7.80 -4.37
C LYS A 98 -3.55 6.43 -3.71
N TYR A 99 -4.35 5.53 -4.24
CA TYR A 99 -4.33 4.13 -3.87
C TYR A 99 -4.07 3.27 -5.10
N TYR A 100 -3.35 2.18 -4.88
CA TYR A 100 -3.07 1.15 -5.88
C TYR A 100 -3.37 -0.19 -5.21
N VAL A 101 -4.19 -1.00 -5.85
CA VAL A 101 -4.50 -2.36 -5.40
C VAL A 101 -4.16 -3.27 -6.55
N GLU A 102 -3.25 -4.21 -6.33
CA GLU A 102 -2.72 -5.10 -7.36
C GLU A 102 -2.76 -6.53 -6.85
N VAL A 103 -3.25 -7.47 -7.65
CA VAL A 103 -3.28 -8.89 -7.30
C VAL A 103 -2.88 -9.70 -8.52
N ALA A 104 -1.97 -10.65 -8.34
CA ALA A 104 -1.60 -11.63 -9.34
C ALA A 104 -2.38 -12.94 -9.11
N GLY A 105 -2.84 -13.57 -10.18
CA GLY A 105 -3.65 -14.79 -10.13
C GLY A 105 -3.43 -15.69 -11.33
N LYS A 106 -3.97 -16.91 -11.22
CA LYS A 106 -3.90 -17.93 -12.28
C LYS A 106 -5.07 -17.88 -13.27
N SER A 107 -6.06 -17.03 -12.99
CA SER A 107 -7.26 -16.84 -13.80
C SER A 107 -7.71 -15.37 -13.74
N GLU A 108 -8.62 -15.00 -14.63
CA GLU A 108 -9.16 -13.63 -14.73
C GLU A 108 -10.17 -13.31 -13.60
N GLU A 109 -10.78 -14.34 -12.99
CA GLU A 109 -11.56 -14.21 -11.76
C GLU A 109 -10.62 -14.02 -10.57
N ILE A 110 -10.38 -12.76 -10.22
CA ILE A 110 -9.69 -12.35 -9.00
C ILE A 110 -10.65 -11.48 -8.20
N PHE A 111 -11.08 -11.98 -7.04
CA PHE A 111 -11.91 -11.20 -6.11
C PHE A 111 -11.02 -10.23 -5.34
N ILE A 112 -11.35 -8.93 -5.42
CA ILE A 112 -10.71 -7.82 -4.70
C ILE A 112 -11.77 -7.15 -3.82
#